data_AF-A0A839IJZ4-F1
#
_entry.id   AF-A0A839IJZ4-F1
#
_cell.length_a   1.000
_cell.length_b   1.000
_cell.length_c   1.000
_cell.angle_alpha   90.00
_cell.angle_beta   90.00
_cell.angle_gamma   90.00
#
_symmetry.space_group_name_H-M   'P 1'
#
loop_
_entity.id
_entity.type
_entity.pdbx_description
1 polymer ?
#
loop_
_entity_poly.entity_id
_entity_poly.type
_entity_poly.pdbx_seq_one_letter_code
_entity_poly.pdbx_strand_id
1 'polypeptide(L)'
;MSVIKNETSQGIPFLKTQFVWGSLFCYVIISLTFVYSTWQYGLDLWHVAGGIIVCTILGLQILQALRMIETLKRLNVTLNMSIKGELHHRIHNTRGLGELGKVAWALNDLLDQVESYFKEVDTAFTQVSQGNFHRPPLSPGLPGRMGSSLRSITHSIDAMKENKKLLNSNSLASQLHKLNTGNLIKNLKQAQQDLTHIDADARRVGDEASQNASEAKASLTAVETIGHSIRDIAETVSQVTDVVHILSKDSDQVADSLMTIKDIADQTNLLALNASIEAARAGDQGRGFAVVADEVKQLSQRTKEAAESVDRILSGFSQRVAEVSKVSEHSKEVTSQMEELVSEFEVRFNQLATTSEHSATQIEGIATVIYHSLVKLDHVIYKQNAYVALGEQNKGQEYNAVMINHTQCRLGKWYYESEGKDKLVHSQAYQALEDPHSRVHNSVHKALELLDLNWHKHESIRDDIVTAMRGSEEASEEVMHWIDQMTEVRMQQLGLHT
;
A
#
# COMPACT_ATOMS: atom_id res chain seq x y z
N MET A 1 46.65 -7.78 47.37
CA MET A 1 46.24 -8.67 48.48
C MET A 1 47.46 -8.95 49.34
N SER A 2 47.39 -8.54 50.60
CA SER A 2 48.46 -8.68 51.58
C SER A 2 48.83 -10.14 51.76
N VAL A 3 50.08 -10.50 51.48
CA VAL A 3 50.68 -11.69 52.06
C VAL A 3 50.62 -11.46 53.56
N ILE A 4 49.72 -12.18 54.25
CA ILE A 4 49.69 -12.19 55.71
C ILE A 4 51.05 -12.76 56.11
N LYS A 5 52.01 -11.87 56.44
CA LYS A 5 53.22 -12.27 57.16
C LYS A 5 52.72 -12.71 58.52
N ASN A 6 52.53 -14.02 58.67
CA ASN A 6 52.16 -14.60 59.94
C ASN A 6 53.39 -14.51 60.86
N GLU A 7 53.50 -13.43 61.63
CA GLU A 7 54.63 -13.17 62.54
C GLU A 7 54.59 -14.02 63.82
N THR A 8 53.55 -14.84 63.99
CA THR A 8 53.29 -15.68 65.19
C THR A 8 54.33 -16.77 65.47
N SER A 9 55.31 -16.99 64.60
CA SER A 9 56.42 -17.95 64.80
C SER A 9 57.81 -17.35 64.60
N GLN A 10 57.96 -16.02 64.61
CA GLN A 10 59.29 -15.41 64.62
C GLN A 10 60.04 -15.78 65.91
N GLY A 11 61.22 -16.40 65.77
CA GLY A 11 62.08 -16.77 66.90
C GLY A 11 61.95 -18.21 67.41
N ILE A 12 60.98 -19.00 66.94
CA ILE A 12 60.87 -20.43 67.28
C ILE A 12 61.70 -21.25 66.26
N PRO A 13 62.71 -22.04 66.68
CA PRO A 13 63.49 -22.87 65.76
C PRO A 13 62.57 -23.84 65.00
N PHE A 14 62.83 -24.04 63.70
CA PHE A 14 62.03 -24.95 62.87
C PHE A 14 61.86 -26.33 63.53
N LEU A 15 60.69 -26.97 63.34
CA LEU A 15 60.39 -28.31 63.86
C LEU A 15 61.49 -29.34 63.54
N LYS A 16 62.16 -29.20 62.38
CA LYS A 16 63.35 -29.99 62.02
C LYS A 16 64.48 -29.82 63.03
N THR A 17 64.81 -28.58 63.34
CA THR A 17 65.88 -28.20 64.25
C THR A 17 65.54 -28.66 65.66
N GLN A 18 64.32 -28.42 66.15
CA GLN A 18 63.87 -28.90 67.47
C GLN A 18 63.92 -30.42 67.60
N PHE A 19 63.46 -31.15 66.59
CA PHE A 19 63.48 -32.62 66.61
C PHE A 19 64.90 -33.19 66.51
N VAL A 20 65.77 -32.60 65.69
CA VAL A 20 67.17 -33.02 65.57
C VAL A 20 67.94 -32.74 66.86
N TRP A 21 67.80 -31.56 67.48
CA TRP A 21 68.46 -31.26 68.77
C TRP A 21 67.92 -32.13 69.91
N GLY A 22 66.60 -32.33 70.00
CA GLY A 22 66.00 -33.20 71.00
C GLY A 22 66.43 -34.66 70.82
N SER A 23 66.49 -35.15 69.58
CA SER A 23 66.96 -36.50 69.28
C SER A 23 68.46 -36.67 69.52
N LEU A 24 69.29 -35.68 69.18
CA LEU A 24 70.73 -35.65 69.46
C LEU A 24 70.98 -35.67 70.98
N PHE A 25 70.20 -34.90 71.74
CA PHE A 25 70.26 -34.88 73.21
C PHE A 25 69.90 -36.25 73.81
N CYS A 26 68.80 -36.87 73.34
CA CYS A 26 68.46 -38.24 73.72
C CYS A 26 69.57 -39.24 73.33
N TYR A 27 70.18 -39.09 72.15
CA TYR A 27 71.27 -39.94 71.68
C TYR A 27 72.52 -39.79 72.56
N VAL A 28 72.87 -38.57 72.97
CA VAL A 28 73.97 -38.29 73.90
C VAL A 28 73.70 -38.92 75.26
N ILE A 29 72.49 -38.76 75.83
CA ILE A 29 72.13 -39.39 77.11
C ILE A 29 72.21 -40.92 77.03
N ILE A 30 71.67 -41.51 75.96
CA ILE A 30 71.64 -42.96 75.75
C ILE A 30 73.06 -43.50 75.52
N SER A 31 73.90 -42.75 74.78
CA SER A 31 75.30 -43.13 74.56
C SER A 31 76.11 -43.04 75.86
N LEU A 32 75.91 -41.99 76.66
CA LEU A 32 76.58 -41.83 77.96
C LEU A 32 76.14 -42.91 78.96
N THR A 33 74.85 -43.25 79.02
CA THR A 33 74.35 -44.35 79.87
C THR A 33 74.83 -45.71 79.38
N PHE A 34 74.93 -45.93 78.07
CA PHE A 34 75.52 -47.14 77.50
C PHE A 34 77.01 -47.27 77.85
N VAL A 35 77.79 -46.21 77.71
CA VAL A 35 79.22 -46.17 78.10
C VAL A 35 79.39 -46.39 79.61
N TYR A 36 78.57 -45.74 80.43
CA TYR A 36 78.58 -45.92 81.89
C TYR A 36 78.24 -47.36 82.30
N SER A 37 77.20 -47.95 81.70
CA SER A 37 76.81 -49.35 81.94
C SER A 37 77.89 -50.33 81.51
N THR A 38 78.54 -50.07 80.36
CA THR A 38 79.63 -50.92 79.84
C THR A 38 80.86 -50.85 80.73
N TRP A 39 81.16 -49.67 81.28
CA TRP A 39 82.25 -49.48 82.24
C TRP A 39 82.01 -50.20 83.57
N GLN A 40 80.77 -50.24 84.05
CA GLN A 40 80.46 -50.79 85.38
C GLN A 40 80.17 -52.31 85.40
N TYR A 41 79.64 -52.88 84.31
CA TYR A 41 79.20 -54.29 84.26
C TYR A 41 79.95 -55.15 83.23
N GLY A 42 80.86 -54.57 82.44
CA GLY A 42 81.58 -55.27 81.37
C GLY A 42 80.75 -55.43 80.09
N LEU A 43 81.41 -55.90 79.02
CA LEU A 43 80.84 -55.92 77.67
C LEU A 43 80.30 -57.32 77.34
N ASP A 44 79.07 -57.60 77.79
CA ASP A 44 78.35 -58.86 77.48
C ASP A 44 77.52 -58.75 76.19
N LEU A 45 77.29 -59.88 75.52
CA LEU A 45 76.59 -59.98 74.23
C LEU A 45 75.18 -59.37 74.30
N TRP A 46 74.50 -59.49 75.45
CA TRP A 46 73.18 -58.92 75.70
C TRP A 46 73.18 -57.38 75.79
N HIS A 47 74.25 -56.76 76.30
CA HIS A 47 74.36 -55.30 76.38
C HIS A 47 74.53 -54.70 74.97
N VAL A 48 75.38 -55.32 74.14
CA VAL A 48 75.56 -54.92 72.73
C VAL A 48 74.26 -55.06 71.94
N ALA A 49 73.55 -56.19 72.12
CA ALA A 49 72.25 -56.40 71.48
C ALA A 49 71.20 -55.34 71.89
N GLY A 50 71.13 -55.00 73.19
CA GLY A 50 70.25 -53.95 73.69
C GLY A 50 70.57 -52.56 73.10
N GLY A 51 71.85 -52.21 73.01
CA GLY A 51 72.30 -50.95 72.39
C GLY A 51 71.95 -50.87 70.90
N ILE A 52 72.12 -51.97 70.15
CA ILE A 52 71.75 -52.04 68.73
C ILE A 52 70.24 -51.89 68.56
N ILE A 53 69.42 -52.53 69.40
CA ILE A 53 67.95 -52.44 69.34
C ILE A 53 67.49 -51.00 69.61
N VAL A 54 68.00 -50.34 70.65
CA VAL A 54 67.64 -48.95 70.98
C VAL A 54 68.08 -47.99 69.88
N CYS A 55 69.32 -48.13 69.36
CA CYS A 55 69.81 -47.33 68.23
C CYS A 55 68.98 -47.55 66.96
N THR A 56 68.53 -48.78 66.70
CA THR A 56 67.69 -49.10 65.53
C THR A 56 66.29 -48.50 65.68
N ILE A 57 65.67 -48.61 66.85
CA ILE A 57 64.35 -48.00 67.13
C ILE A 57 64.42 -46.48 67.03
N LEU A 58 65.45 -45.84 67.59
CA LEU A 58 65.64 -44.39 67.49
C LEU A 58 65.93 -43.95 66.06
N GLY A 59 66.78 -44.69 65.33
CA GLY A 59 67.05 -44.42 63.92
C GLY A 59 65.77 -44.46 63.08
N LEU A 60 64.92 -45.46 63.28
CA LEU A 60 63.61 -45.57 62.62
C LEU A 60 62.67 -44.42 63.00
N GLN A 61 62.63 -44.01 64.28
CA GLN A 61 61.85 -42.86 64.74
C GLN A 61 62.33 -41.53 64.13
N ILE A 62 63.64 -41.32 64.03
CA ILE A 62 64.24 -40.13 63.41
C ILE A 62 63.93 -40.08 61.92
N LEU A 63 64.11 -41.20 61.21
CA LEU A 63 63.77 -41.29 59.79
C LEU A 63 62.29 -41.00 59.55
N GLN A 64 61.41 -41.55 60.38
CA GLN A 64 59.98 -41.29 60.30
C GLN A 64 59.65 -39.81 60.60
N ALA A 65 60.29 -39.19 61.59
CA ALA A 65 60.10 -37.79 61.92
C ALA A 65 60.59 -36.83 60.84
N LEU A 66 61.76 -37.11 60.24
CA LEU A 66 62.27 -36.34 59.10
C LEU A 66 61.33 -36.44 57.90
N ARG A 67 60.75 -37.63 57.64
CA ARG A 67 59.72 -37.79 56.60
C ARG A 67 58.46 -36.96 56.90
N MET A 68 58.01 -36.90 58.16
CA MET A 68 56.88 -36.06 58.57
C MET A 68 57.16 -34.56 58.34
N ILE A 69 58.34 -34.09 58.73
CA ILE A 69 58.72 -32.68 58.55
C ILE A 69 58.83 -32.30 57.08
N GLU A 70 59.38 -33.17 56.24
CA GLU A 70 59.46 -32.93 54.79
C GLU A 70 58.06 -32.87 54.16
N THR A 71 57.13 -33.72 54.59
CA THR A 71 55.72 -33.64 54.15
C THR A 71 55.05 -32.35 54.60
N LEU A 72 55.34 -31.84 55.81
CA LEU A 72 54.85 -30.54 56.27
C LEU A 72 55.38 -29.38 55.41
N LYS A 73 56.65 -29.45 54.99
CA LYS A 73 57.23 -28.49 54.05
C LYS A 73 56.50 -28.53 52.70
N ARG A 74 56.23 -29.72 52.17
CA ARG A 74 55.46 -29.89 50.91
C ARG A 74 54.05 -29.33 51.05
N LEU A 75 53.36 -29.64 52.15
CA LEU A 75 52.05 -29.07 52.48
C LEU A 75 52.07 -27.53 52.42
N ASN A 76 53.03 -26.90 53.08
CA ASN A 76 53.17 -25.45 53.08
C ASN A 76 53.45 -24.89 51.67
N VAL A 77 54.32 -25.53 50.89
CA VAL A 77 54.60 -25.10 49.51
C VAL A 77 53.34 -25.21 48.64
N THR A 78 52.64 -26.35 48.67
CA THR A 78 51.41 -26.57 47.91
C THR A 78 50.34 -25.54 48.29
N LEU A 79 50.12 -25.30 49.59
CA LEU A 79 49.18 -24.27 50.05
C LEU A 79 49.55 -22.87 49.54
N ASN A 80 50.82 -22.50 49.59
CA ASN A 80 51.26 -21.19 49.09
C ASN A 80 51.08 -21.05 47.57
N MET A 81 51.24 -22.14 46.79
CA MET A 81 50.95 -22.12 45.36
C MET A 81 49.44 -22.03 45.10
N SER A 82 48.62 -22.77 45.84
CA SER A 82 47.16 -22.71 45.75
C SER A 82 46.61 -21.31 46.09
N ILE A 83 47.19 -20.62 47.07
CA ILE A 83 46.86 -19.22 47.40
C ILE A 83 47.13 -18.27 46.22
N LYS A 84 48.13 -18.58 45.38
CA LYS A 84 48.43 -17.82 44.16
C LYS A 84 47.52 -18.19 42.97
N GLY A 85 46.57 -19.10 43.16
CA GLY A 85 45.68 -19.60 42.11
C GLY A 85 46.20 -20.82 41.35
N GLU A 86 47.38 -21.36 41.71
CA GLU A 86 47.93 -22.57 41.10
C GLU A 86 47.37 -23.81 41.81
N LEU A 87 46.23 -24.30 41.34
CA LEU A 87 45.50 -25.40 41.96
C LEU A 87 45.96 -26.80 41.53
N HIS A 88 46.89 -26.93 40.59
CA HIS A 88 47.30 -28.22 40.01
C HIS A 88 48.38 -28.98 40.82
N HIS A 89 48.98 -28.35 41.82
CA HIS A 89 50.04 -28.96 42.64
C HIS A 89 49.47 -29.99 43.62
N ARG A 90 50.15 -31.14 43.80
CA ARG A 90 49.72 -32.21 44.71
C ARG A 90 50.85 -32.66 45.63
N ILE A 91 50.47 -33.15 46.80
CA ILE A 91 51.41 -33.68 47.80
C ILE A 91 51.59 -35.17 47.56
N HIS A 92 52.82 -35.56 47.23
CA HIS A 92 53.21 -36.95 46.99
C HIS A 92 54.00 -37.54 48.17
N ASN A 93 54.10 -38.87 48.24
CA ASN A 93 54.79 -39.65 49.28
C ASN A 93 54.13 -39.60 50.68
N THR A 94 52.80 -39.74 50.74
CA THR A 94 52.02 -39.65 51.99
C THR A 94 51.83 -40.99 52.73
N ARG A 95 52.28 -42.11 52.16
CA ARG A 95 52.08 -43.46 52.71
C ARG A 95 52.87 -43.68 54.00
N GLY A 96 52.19 -44.17 55.04
CA GLY A 96 52.81 -44.51 56.33
C GLY A 96 53.03 -43.31 57.27
N LEU A 97 52.43 -42.14 57.01
CA LEU A 97 52.58 -40.92 57.82
C LEU A 97 51.42 -40.68 58.82
N GLY A 98 50.56 -41.67 59.04
CA GLY A 98 49.44 -41.56 59.98
C GLY A 98 48.51 -40.39 59.68
N GLU A 99 48.22 -39.56 60.68
CA GLU A 99 47.34 -38.39 60.60
C GLU A 99 47.83 -37.33 59.60
N LEU A 100 49.14 -37.09 59.54
CA LEU A 100 49.72 -36.13 58.58
C LEU A 100 49.49 -36.58 57.13
N GLY A 101 49.53 -37.89 56.88
CA GLY A 101 49.18 -38.47 55.58
C GLY A 101 47.71 -38.25 55.22
N LYS A 102 46.79 -38.35 56.21
CA LYS A 102 45.36 -38.06 56.02
C LYS A 102 45.13 -36.58 55.68
N VAL A 103 45.81 -35.66 56.37
CA VAL A 103 45.73 -34.21 56.09
C VAL A 103 46.23 -33.90 54.68
N ALA A 104 47.37 -34.46 54.27
CA ALA A 104 47.89 -34.28 52.92
C ALA A 104 46.94 -34.81 51.84
N TRP A 105 46.30 -35.96 52.09
CA TRP A 105 45.27 -36.50 51.21
C TRP A 105 44.02 -35.62 51.13
N ALA A 106 43.50 -35.17 52.28
CA ALA A 106 42.34 -34.29 52.34
C ALA A 106 42.60 -32.95 51.64
N LEU A 107 43.82 -32.41 51.73
CA LEU A 107 44.19 -31.20 50.99
C LEU A 107 44.23 -31.45 49.47
N ASN A 108 44.81 -32.56 49.02
CA ASN A 108 44.81 -32.90 47.59
C ASN A 108 43.38 -33.02 47.04
N ASP A 109 42.49 -33.72 47.77
CA ASP A 109 41.09 -33.88 47.40
C ASP A 109 40.35 -32.53 47.34
N LEU A 110 40.60 -31.65 48.30
CA LEU A 110 40.09 -30.27 48.25
C LEU A 110 40.57 -29.53 46.99
N LEU A 111 41.86 -29.63 46.67
CA LEU A 111 42.42 -28.98 45.48
C LEU A 111 41.84 -29.55 44.19
N ASP A 112 41.65 -30.87 44.10
CA ASP A 112 40.99 -31.53 42.97
C ASP A 112 39.57 -30.99 42.75
N GLN A 113 38.79 -30.84 43.83
CA GLN A 113 37.43 -30.30 43.76
C GLN A 113 37.40 -28.83 43.36
N VAL A 114 38.27 -28.00 43.95
CA VAL A 114 38.37 -26.57 43.63
C VAL A 114 38.82 -26.36 42.18
N GLU A 115 39.85 -27.10 41.73
CA GLU A 115 40.35 -27.04 40.36
C GLU A 115 39.28 -27.47 39.36
N SER A 116 38.59 -28.58 39.61
CA SER A 116 37.52 -29.08 38.74
C SER A 116 36.36 -28.08 38.66
N TYR A 117 35.94 -27.51 39.78
CA TYR A 117 34.90 -26.48 39.81
C TYR A 117 35.27 -25.27 38.93
N PHE A 118 36.46 -24.70 39.09
CA PHE A 118 36.86 -23.55 38.28
C PHE A 118 37.02 -23.88 36.80
N LYS A 119 37.54 -25.07 36.45
CA LYS A 119 37.63 -25.53 35.05
C LYS A 119 36.25 -25.63 34.41
N GLU A 120 35.26 -26.17 35.11
CA GLU A 120 33.88 -26.27 34.60
C GLU A 120 33.24 -24.90 34.40
N VAL A 121 33.40 -23.98 35.36
CA VAL A 121 32.89 -22.60 35.25
C VAL A 121 33.52 -21.87 34.05
N ASP A 122 34.85 -21.89 33.96
CA ASP A 122 35.59 -21.18 32.90
C ASP A 122 35.26 -21.73 31.51
N THR A 123 35.22 -23.05 31.37
CA THR A 123 34.86 -23.70 30.10
C THR A 123 33.44 -23.34 29.68
N ALA A 124 32.47 -23.38 30.60
CA ALA A 124 31.09 -23.05 30.29
C ALA A 124 30.92 -21.59 29.85
N PHE A 125 31.50 -20.63 30.58
CA PHE A 125 31.41 -19.22 30.21
C PHE A 125 32.19 -18.88 28.94
N THR A 126 33.33 -19.54 28.69
CA THR A 126 34.05 -19.40 27.42
C THR A 126 33.18 -19.84 26.24
N GLN A 127 32.48 -20.98 26.34
CA GLN A 127 31.56 -21.43 25.28
C GLN A 127 30.38 -20.47 25.08
N VAL A 128 29.79 -19.97 26.17
CA VAL A 128 28.69 -18.99 26.12
C VAL A 128 29.14 -17.69 25.46
N SER A 129 30.36 -17.21 25.74
CA SER A 129 30.91 -16.01 25.10
C SER A 129 31.07 -16.14 23.58
N GLN A 130 31.27 -17.37 23.10
CA GLN A 130 31.33 -17.71 21.67
C GLN A 130 29.94 -17.98 21.06
N GLY A 131 28.87 -17.80 21.83
CA GLY A 131 27.48 -18.07 21.40
C GLY A 131 27.09 -19.55 21.43
N ASN A 132 27.92 -20.42 22.01
CA ASN A 132 27.62 -21.84 22.15
C ASN A 132 27.05 -22.17 23.54
N PHE A 133 25.74 -22.39 23.59
CA PHE A 133 25.02 -22.73 24.83
C PHE A 133 24.83 -24.24 25.04
N HIS A 134 25.42 -25.10 24.20
CA HIS A 134 25.17 -26.54 24.22
C HIS A 134 26.04 -27.31 25.21
N ARG A 135 27.02 -26.65 25.85
CA ARG A 135 27.92 -27.24 26.84
C ARG A 135 27.69 -26.61 28.22
N PRO A 136 26.72 -27.10 29.01
CA PRO A 136 26.58 -26.68 30.40
C PRO A 136 27.74 -27.23 31.26
N PRO A 137 28.03 -26.60 32.40
CA PRO A 137 29.02 -27.14 33.33
C PRO A 137 28.54 -28.48 33.91
N LEU A 138 29.48 -29.40 34.09
CA LEU A 138 29.20 -30.72 34.65
C LEU A 138 29.12 -30.65 36.18
N SER A 139 27.89 -30.67 36.71
CA SER A 139 27.64 -30.72 38.15
C SER A 139 27.77 -32.10 38.81
N PRO A 140 27.58 -33.26 38.14
CA PRO A 140 27.74 -34.56 38.76
C PRO A 140 29.19 -34.78 39.23
N GLY A 141 29.39 -35.03 40.53
CA GLY A 141 30.71 -35.33 41.11
C GLY A 141 31.28 -34.25 42.03
N LEU A 142 30.71 -33.04 42.07
CA LEU A 142 31.14 -31.98 43.00
C LEU A 142 30.22 -31.88 44.24
N PRO A 143 30.76 -32.02 45.46
CA PRO A 143 29.93 -32.06 46.67
C PRO A 143 29.50 -30.66 47.13
N GLY A 144 28.42 -30.63 47.93
CA GLY A 144 27.98 -29.45 48.67
C GLY A 144 27.70 -28.22 47.80
N ARG A 145 28.26 -27.06 48.21
CA ARG A 145 27.99 -25.74 47.60
C ARG A 145 28.53 -25.60 46.17
N MET A 146 29.63 -26.29 45.83
CA MET A 146 30.19 -26.23 44.47
C MET A 146 29.22 -26.87 43.46
N GLY A 147 28.69 -28.05 43.78
CA GLY A 147 27.68 -28.72 42.94
C GLY A 147 26.38 -27.91 42.80
N SER A 148 25.89 -27.30 43.87
CA SER A 148 24.70 -26.43 43.79
C SER A 148 24.97 -25.17 42.96
N SER A 149 26.16 -24.56 43.09
CA SER A 149 26.56 -23.39 42.30
C SER A 149 26.62 -23.71 40.81
N LEU A 150 27.18 -24.85 40.41
CA LEU A 150 27.19 -25.25 39.00
C LEU A 150 25.77 -25.45 38.44
N ARG A 151 24.84 -26.01 39.22
CA ARG A 151 23.43 -26.11 38.80
C ARG A 151 22.78 -24.73 38.60
N SER A 152 23.04 -23.77 39.48
CA SER A 152 22.57 -22.39 39.31
C SER A 152 23.19 -21.72 38.06
N ILE A 153 24.46 -22.01 37.76
CA ILE A 153 25.11 -21.55 36.52
C ILE A 153 24.43 -22.19 35.30
N THR A 154 24.13 -23.49 35.31
CA THR A 154 23.38 -24.16 34.23
C THR A 154 22.04 -23.46 33.97
N HIS A 155 21.25 -23.19 35.02
CA HIS A 155 19.99 -22.46 34.88
C HIS A 155 20.18 -21.06 34.29
N SER A 156 21.27 -20.36 34.63
CA SER A 156 21.58 -19.05 34.07
C SER A 156 21.94 -19.14 32.58
N ILE A 157 22.72 -20.15 32.19
CA ILE A 157 23.08 -20.42 30.78
C ILE A 157 21.83 -20.77 29.96
N ASP A 158 20.91 -21.57 30.51
CA ASP A 158 19.63 -21.89 29.85
C ASP A 158 18.77 -20.62 29.65
N ALA A 159 18.70 -19.75 30.67
CA ALA A 159 18.01 -18.48 30.55
C ALA A 159 18.66 -17.55 29.50
N MET A 160 20.00 -17.51 29.44
CA MET A 160 20.73 -16.75 28.40
C MET A 160 20.49 -17.32 27.00
N LYS A 161 20.41 -18.65 26.86
CA LYS A 161 20.08 -19.33 25.60
C LYS A 161 18.69 -18.93 25.11
N GLU A 162 17.69 -18.98 25.99
CA GLU A 162 16.32 -18.57 25.63
C GLU A 162 16.25 -17.08 25.32
N ASN A 163 16.95 -16.24 26.08
CA ASN A 163 17.06 -14.80 25.79
C ASN A 163 17.68 -14.55 24.41
N LYS A 164 18.75 -15.27 24.04
CA LYS A 164 19.37 -15.16 22.71
C LYS A 164 18.40 -15.54 21.59
N LYS A 165 17.58 -16.58 21.79
CA LYS A 165 16.52 -16.98 20.85
C LYS A 165 15.47 -15.87 20.69
N LEU A 166 15.01 -15.28 21.80
CA LEU A 166 14.09 -14.15 21.79
C LEU A 166 14.67 -12.93 21.06
N LEU A 167 15.94 -12.58 21.32
CA LEU A 167 16.64 -11.48 20.63
C LEU A 167 16.73 -11.72 19.12
N ASN A 168 17.07 -12.95 18.69
CA ASN A 168 17.12 -13.28 17.27
C ASN A 168 15.73 -13.18 16.61
N SER A 169 14.68 -13.66 17.30
CA SER A 169 13.29 -13.54 16.82
C SER A 169 12.84 -12.08 16.71
N ASN A 170 13.11 -11.27 17.74
CA ASN A 170 12.77 -9.84 17.75
C ASN A 170 13.55 -9.07 16.69
N SER A 171 14.83 -9.40 16.47
CA SER A 171 15.64 -8.82 15.40
C SER A 171 15.08 -9.14 14.02
N LEU A 172 14.70 -10.39 13.76
CA LEU A 172 14.07 -10.78 12.50
C LEU A 172 12.75 -10.04 12.29
N ALA A 173 11.88 -10.03 13.32
CA ALA A 173 10.61 -9.31 13.28
C ALA A 173 10.80 -7.81 13.02
N SER A 174 11.77 -7.18 13.67
CA SER A 174 12.11 -5.76 13.47
C SER A 174 12.61 -5.47 12.05
N GLN A 175 13.49 -6.32 11.49
CA GLN A 175 13.98 -6.17 10.12
C GLN A 175 12.87 -6.35 9.08
N LEU A 176 12.02 -7.37 9.24
CA LEU A 176 10.86 -7.58 8.37
C LEU A 176 9.85 -6.43 8.48
N HIS A 177 9.62 -5.92 9.69
CA HIS A 177 8.76 -4.75 9.90
C HIS A 177 9.33 -3.51 9.18
N LYS A 178 10.63 -3.22 9.33
CA LYS A 178 11.27 -2.09 8.63
C LYS A 178 11.17 -2.23 7.09
N LEU A 179 11.39 -3.44 6.57
CA LEU A 179 11.26 -3.72 5.14
C LEU A 179 9.82 -3.52 4.65
N ASN A 180 8.83 -4.03 5.39
CA ASN A 180 7.42 -3.91 5.07
C ASN A 180 6.97 -2.44 5.08
N THR A 181 7.21 -1.73 6.18
CA THR A 181 6.77 -0.34 6.37
C THR A 181 7.39 0.61 5.34
N GLY A 182 8.69 0.46 5.05
CA GLY A 182 9.36 1.27 4.03
C GLY A 182 8.82 1.06 2.61
N ASN A 183 8.58 -0.20 2.20
CA ASN A 183 8.00 -0.50 0.88
C ASN A 183 6.51 -0.12 0.82
N LEU A 184 5.76 -0.31 1.91
CA LEU A 184 4.35 0.04 1.98
C LEU A 184 4.14 1.53 1.79
N ILE A 185 4.88 2.39 2.49
CA ILE A 185 4.79 3.86 2.31
C ILE A 185 5.09 4.25 0.85
N LYS A 186 6.12 3.65 0.24
CA LYS A 186 6.46 3.90 -1.16
C LYS A 186 5.32 3.49 -2.11
N ASN A 187 4.76 2.29 -1.93
CA ASN A 187 3.67 1.79 -2.75
C ASN A 187 2.39 2.63 -2.59
N LEU A 188 2.08 3.07 -1.36
CA LEU A 188 0.94 3.93 -1.09
C LEU A 188 1.11 5.32 -1.73
N LYS A 189 2.33 5.90 -1.68
CA LYS A 189 2.63 7.16 -2.39
C LYS A 189 2.50 7.00 -3.91
N GLN A 190 2.90 5.86 -4.48
CA GLN A 190 2.68 5.58 -5.89
C GLN A 190 1.19 5.51 -6.22
N ALA A 191 0.40 4.75 -5.43
CA ALA A 191 -1.05 4.67 -5.61
C ALA A 191 -1.73 6.05 -5.48
N GLN A 192 -1.24 6.90 -4.58
CA GLN A 192 -1.69 8.28 -4.45
C GLN A 192 -1.41 9.11 -5.72
N GLN A 193 -0.23 8.96 -6.32
CA GLN A 193 0.11 9.63 -7.58
C GLN A 193 -0.79 9.14 -8.71
N ASP A 194 -0.98 7.82 -8.83
CA ASP A 194 -1.83 7.22 -9.85
C ASP A 194 -3.27 7.73 -9.74
N LEU A 195 -3.84 7.79 -8.54
CA LEU A 195 -5.18 8.36 -8.31
C LEU A 195 -5.26 9.86 -8.65
N THR A 196 -4.20 10.62 -8.43
CA THR A 196 -4.14 12.04 -8.81
C THR A 196 -4.16 12.19 -10.34
N HIS A 197 -3.47 11.31 -11.07
CA HIS A 197 -3.54 11.28 -12.53
C HIS A 197 -4.94 10.90 -13.04
N ILE A 198 -5.57 9.89 -12.42
CA ILE A 198 -6.93 9.47 -12.76
C ILE A 198 -7.95 10.60 -12.47
N ASP A 199 -7.79 11.36 -11.38
CA ASP A 199 -8.65 12.54 -11.10
C ASP A 199 -8.55 13.59 -12.22
N ALA A 200 -7.34 13.89 -12.67
CA ALA A 200 -7.12 14.85 -13.74
C ALA A 200 -7.69 14.39 -15.09
N ASP A 201 -7.57 13.10 -15.40
CA ASP A 201 -8.19 12.52 -16.60
C ASP A 201 -9.71 12.52 -16.49
N ALA A 202 -10.27 12.12 -15.34
CA ALA A 202 -11.71 12.15 -15.10
C ALA A 202 -12.28 13.55 -15.31
N ARG A 203 -11.67 14.59 -14.73
CA ARG A 203 -12.10 15.99 -14.93
C ARG A 203 -12.12 16.39 -16.40
N ARG A 204 -11.09 16.02 -17.18
CA ARG A 204 -11.03 16.30 -18.61
C ARG A 204 -12.19 15.66 -19.38
N VAL A 205 -12.49 14.39 -19.11
CA VAL A 205 -13.63 13.70 -19.73
C VAL A 205 -14.95 14.36 -19.30
N GLY A 206 -15.04 14.87 -18.08
CA GLY A 206 -16.21 15.60 -17.58
C GLY A 206 -16.45 16.91 -18.33
N ASP A 207 -15.39 17.66 -18.57
CA ASP A 207 -15.42 18.89 -19.37
C ASP A 207 -15.83 18.59 -20.83
N GLU A 208 -15.26 17.53 -21.43
CA GLU A 208 -15.63 17.06 -22.78
C GLU A 208 -17.11 16.65 -22.86
N ALA A 209 -17.62 15.93 -21.85
CA ALA A 209 -19.03 15.55 -21.78
C ALA A 209 -19.95 16.78 -21.64
N SER A 210 -19.57 17.77 -20.83
CA SER A 210 -20.31 19.02 -20.70
C SER A 210 -20.34 19.82 -22.01
N GLN A 211 -19.19 19.88 -22.71
CA GLN A 211 -19.10 20.51 -24.02
C GLN A 211 -19.99 19.79 -25.05
N ASN A 212 -19.94 18.46 -25.12
CA ASN A 212 -20.80 17.67 -26.01
C ASN A 212 -22.29 17.91 -25.75
N ALA A 213 -22.70 18.02 -24.48
CA ALA A 213 -24.07 18.37 -24.14
C ALA A 213 -24.48 19.75 -24.68
N SER A 214 -23.61 20.73 -24.54
CA SER A 214 -23.83 22.09 -25.05
C SER A 214 -23.89 22.12 -26.58
N GLU A 215 -22.99 21.42 -27.27
CA GLU A 215 -22.97 21.33 -28.74
C GLU A 215 -24.19 20.60 -29.30
N ALA A 216 -24.65 19.55 -28.62
CA ALA A 216 -25.88 18.86 -28.97
C ALA A 216 -27.12 19.78 -28.82
N LYS A 217 -27.18 20.59 -27.77
CA LYS A 217 -28.24 21.61 -27.61
C LYS A 217 -28.19 22.68 -28.70
N ALA A 218 -27.01 23.15 -29.07
CA ALA A 218 -26.86 24.09 -30.18
C ALA A 218 -27.30 23.46 -31.52
N SER A 219 -27.02 22.17 -31.71
CA SER A 219 -27.45 21.41 -32.89
C SER A 219 -28.97 21.26 -32.95
N LEU A 220 -29.67 21.10 -31.81
CA LEU A 220 -31.14 21.10 -31.76
C LEU A 220 -31.73 22.41 -32.32
N THR A 221 -31.19 23.56 -31.92
CA THR A 221 -31.65 24.86 -32.46
C THR A 221 -31.43 24.98 -33.98
N ALA A 222 -30.34 24.42 -34.50
CA ALA A 222 -30.11 24.36 -35.94
C ALA A 222 -31.12 23.45 -36.65
N VAL A 223 -31.43 22.28 -36.07
CA VAL A 223 -32.44 21.34 -36.58
C VAL A 223 -33.83 21.96 -36.58
N GLU A 224 -34.22 22.69 -35.53
CA GLU A 224 -35.48 23.44 -35.48
C GLU A 224 -35.58 24.46 -36.64
N THR A 225 -34.47 25.14 -36.96
CA THR A 225 -34.41 26.11 -38.07
C THR A 225 -34.55 25.42 -39.44
N ILE A 226 -33.92 24.26 -39.61
CA ILE A 226 -34.05 23.44 -40.82
C ILE A 226 -35.49 22.93 -40.96
N GLY A 227 -36.11 22.49 -39.85
CA GLY A 227 -37.49 22.04 -39.83
C GLY A 227 -38.51 23.12 -40.20
N HIS A 228 -38.26 24.39 -39.85
CA HIS A 228 -39.06 25.52 -40.36
C HIS A 228 -38.88 25.69 -41.88
N SER A 229 -37.64 25.67 -42.36
CA SER A 229 -37.34 25.86 -43.79
C SER A 229 -37.96 24.77 -44.67
N ILE A 230 -38.00 23.52 -44.21
CA ILE A 230 -38.64 22.41 -44.93
C ILE A 230 -40.16 22.57 -44.99
N ARG A 231 -40.79 23.02 -43.89
CA ARG A 231 -42.23 23.32 -43.89
C ARG A 231 -42.59 24.43 -44.87
N ASP A 232 -41.77 25.48 -44.96
CA ASP A 232 -41.95 26.56 -45.94
C ASP A 232 -41.81 26.04 -47.39
N ILE A 233 -40.86 25.12 -47.64
CA ILE A 233 -40.70 24.45 -48.93
C ILE A 233 -41.93 23.58 -49.24
N ALA A 234 -42.44 22.82 -48.27
CA ALA A 234 -43.62 21.97 -48.44
C ALA A 234 -44.85 22.79 -48.85
N GLU A 235 -45.06 23.93 -48.17
CA GLU A 235 -46.13 24.87 -48.52
C GLU A 235 -45.96 25.43 -49.94
N THR A 236 -44.74 25.85 -50.29
CA THR A 236 -44.43 26.36 -51.63
C THR A 236 -44.69 25.31 -52.73
N VAL A 237 -44.28 24.06 -52.50
CA VAL A 237 -44.53 22.94 -53.44
C VAL A 237 -46.03 22.65 -53.57
N SER A 238 -46.79 22.74 -52.48
CA SER A 238 -48.26 22.62 -52.52
C SER A 238 -48.88 23.71 -53.38
N GLN A 239 -48.48 24.97 -53.19
CA GLN A 239 -48.96 26.11 -53.98
C GLN A 239 -48.62 25.95 -55.47
N VAL A 240 -47.42 25.48 -55.81
CA VAL A 240 -47.03 25.20 -57.20
C VAL A 240 -47.92 24.10 -57.80
N THR A 241 -48.21 23.04 -57.05
CA THR A 241 -49.07 21.95 -57.50
C THR A 241 -50.49 22.45 -57.82
N ASP A 242 -51.04 23.33 -56.97
CA ASP A 242 -52.36 23.94 -57.19
C ASP A 242 -52.37 24.82 -58.46
N VAL A 243 -51.33 25.64 -58.67
CA VAL A 243 -51.21 26.47 -59.88
C VAL A 243 -51.08 25.62 -61.13
N VAL A 244 -50.30 24.53 -61.10
CA VAL A 244 -50.17 23.59 -62.22
C VAL A 244 -51.49 22.93 -62.56
N HIS A 245 -52.29 22.54 -61.55
CA HIS A 245 -53.62 21.97 -61.76
C HIS A 245 -54.57 22.98 -62.42
N ILE A 246 -54.53 24.25 -62.00
CA ILE A 246 -55.30 25.33 -62.64
C ILE A 246 -54.86 25.52 -64.10
N LEU A 247 -53.56 25.62 -64.37
CA LEU A 247 -53.02 25.80 -65.72
C LEU A 247 -53.37 24.62 -66.64
N SER A 248 -53.38 23.38 -66.14
CA SER A 248 -53.81 22.22 -66.91
C SER A 248 -55.28 22.35 -67.32
N LYS A 249 -56.15 22.73 -66.38
CA LYS A 249 -57.58 22.92 -66.65
C LYS A 249 -57.85 24.06 -67.62
N ASP A 250 -57.14 25.17 -67.48
CA ASP A 250 -57.25 26.31 -68.40
C ASP A 250 -56.78 25.91 -69.81
N SER A 251 -55.71 25.11 -69.92
CA SER A 251 -55.21 24.57 -71.19
C SER A 251 -56.26 23.70 -71.89
N ASP A 252 -56.93 22.81 -71.15
CA ASP A 252 -58.00 21.96 -71.69
C ASP A 252 -59.18 22.80 -72.22
N GLN A 253 -59.57 23.85 -71.51
CA GLN A 253 -60.63 24.78 -71.96
C GLN A 253 -60.25 25.54 -73.24
N VAL A 254 -58.99 25.94 -73.38
CA VAL A 254 -58.49 26.58 -74.60
C VAL A 254 -58.47 25.59 -75.76
N ALA A 255 -58.12 24.33 -75.52
CA ALA A 255 -58.13 23.27 -76.54
C ALA A 255 -59.55 23.04 -77.09
N ASP A 256 -60.55 22.93 -76.21
CA ASP A 256 -61.96 22.79 -76.60
C ASP A 256 -62.45 23.98 -77.44
N SER A 257 -62.04 25.19 -77.06
CA SER A 257 -62.37 26.42 -77.79
C SER A 257 -61.73 26.44 -79.18
N LEU A 258 -60.49 25.99 -79.31
CA LEU A 258 -59.78 25.89 -80.60
C LEU A 258 -60.40 24.84 -81.52
N MET A 259 -60.84 23.71 -80.98
CA MET A 259 -61.57 22.69 -81.75
C MET A 259 -62.86 23.28 -82.33
N THR A 260 -63.61 24.03 -81.52
CA THR A 260 -64.81 24.74 -81.97
C THR A 260 -64.49 25.76 -83.08
N ILE A 261 -63.40 26.53 -82.96
CA ILE A 261 -62.97 27.48 -83.99
C ILE A 261 -62.59 26.75 -85.29
N LYS A 262 -61.91 25.61 -85.20
CA LYS A 262 -61.54 24.78 -86.35
C LYS A 262 -62.79 24.27 -87.07
N ASP A 263 -63.77 23.78 -86.32
CA ASP A 263 -65.05 23.33 -86.86
C ASP A 263 -65.81 24.48 -87.55
N ILE A 264 -65.83 25.67 -86.96
CA ILE A 264 -66.42 26.87 -87.57
C ILE A 264 -65.68 27.25 -88.87
N ALA A 265 -64.34 27.21 -88.86
CA ALA A 265 -63.53 27.51 -90.03
C ALA A 265 -63.79 26.51 -91.17
N ASP A 266 -63.89 25.21 -90.86
CA ASP A 266 -64.21 24.16 -91.83
C ASP A 266 -65.63 24.30 -92.39
N GLN A 267 -66.62 24.61 -91.53
CA GLN A 267 -67.99 24.92 -91.96
C GLN A 267 -68.04 26.16 -92.86
N THR A 268 -67.30 27.22 -92.49
CA THR A 268 -67.22 28.46 -93.25
C THR A 268 -66.57 28.23 -94.62
N ASN A 269 -65.53 27.41 -94.68
CA ASN A 269 -64.88 27.01 -95.92
C ASN A 269 -65.82 26.23 -96.85
N LEU A 270 -66.62 25.30 -96.30
CA LEU A 270 -67.63 24.56 -97.07
C LEU A 270 -68.76 25.46 -97.57
N LEU A 271 -69.25 26.39 -96.73
CA LEU A 271 -70.25 27.38 -97.12
C LEU A 271 -69.73 28.29 -98.25
N ALA A 272 -68.49 28.78 -98.10
CA ALA A 272 -67.84 29.60 -99.11
C ALA A 272 -67.62 28.84 -100.41
N LEU A 273 -67.21 27.56 -100.36
CA LEU A 273 -67.08 26.71 -101.53
C LEU A 273 -68.40 26.52 -102.27
N ASN A 274 -69.49 26.23 -101.53
CA ASN A 274 -70.82 26.11 -102.11
C ASN A 274 -71.27 27.43 -102.75
N ALA A 275 -70.98 28.56 -102.11
CA ALA A 275 -71.28 29.89 -102.65
C ALA A 275 -70.46 30.22 -103.91
N SER A 276 -69.16 29.90 -103.95
CA SER A 276 -68.32 30.07 -105.15
C SER A 276 -68.82 29.20 -106.32
N ILE A 277 -69.28 27.97 -106.05
CA ILE A 277 -69.88 27.09 -107.07
C ILE A 277 -71.16 27.71 -107.64
N GLU A 278 -72.07 28.19 -106.79
CA GLU A 278 -73.34 28.76 -107.24
C GLU A 278 -73.13 30.13 -107.94
N ALA A 279 -72.16 30.92 -107.50
CA ALA A 279 -71.75 32.15 -108.17
C ALA A 279 -71.15 31.90 -109.56
N ALA A 280 -70.36 30.82 -109.73
CA ALA A 280 -69.88 30.39 -111.04
C ALA A 280 -71.02 29.90 -111.95
N ARG A 281 -72.05 29.26 -111.37
CA ARG A 281 -73.24 28.77 -112.07
C ARG A 281 -74.14 29.90 -112.59
N ALA A 282 -74.18 31.04 -111.90
CA ALA A 282 -74.94 32.23 -112.29
C ALA A 282 -74.26 33.09 -113.39
N GLY A 283 -73.06 32.72 -113.86
CA GLY A 283 -72.37 33.40 -114.96
C GLY A 283 -72.01 34.86 -114.64
N ASP A 284 -72.23 35.78 -115.59
CA ASP A 284 -71.85 37.20 -115.45
C ASP A 284 -72.55 37.93 -114.29
N GLN A 285 -73.76 37.49 -113.90
CA GLN A 285 -74.51 38.07 -112.78
C GLN A 285 -73.93 37.67 -111.41
N GLY A 286 -73.11 36.61 -111.34
CA GLY A 286 -72.52 36.07 -110.12
C GLY A 286 -71.11 36.58 -109.78
N ARG A 287 -70.46 37.37 -110.66
CA ARG A 287 -69.05 37.77 -110.51
C ARG A 287 -68.73 38.49 -109.19
N GLY A 288 -69.61 39.40 -108.73
CA GLY A 288 -69.42 40.10 -107.46
C GLY A 288 -69.52 39.17 -106.25
N PHE A 289 -70.44 38.20 -106.29
CA PHE A 289 -70.59 37.18 -105.25
C PHE A 289 -69.43 36.17 -105.24
N ALA A 290 -68.89 35.81 -106.42
CA ALA A 290 -67.74 34.90 -106.52
C ALA A 290 -66.49 35.46 -105.81
N VAL A 291 -66.22 36.77 -105.96
CA VAL A 291 -65.07 37.42 -105.30
C VAL A 291 -65.23 37.41 -103.78
N VAL A 292 -66.43 37.70 -103.26
CA VAL A 292 -66.70 37.64 -101.82
C VAL A 292 -66.60 36.22 -101.29
N ALA A 293 -67.13 35.22 -102.02
CA ALA A 293 -67.05 33.83 -101.63
C ALA A 293 -65.60 33.32 -101.59
N ASP A 294 -64.76 33.69 -102.56
CA ASP A 294 -63.34 33.36 -102.57
C ASP A 294 -62.57 34.06 -101.43
N GLU A 295 -62.90 35.30 -101.09
CA GLU A 295 -62.31 36.01 -99.94
C GLU A 295 -62.70 35.35 -98.61
N VAL A 296 -63.97 34.95 -98.44
CA VAL A 296 -64.45 34.21 -97.25
C VAL A 296 -63.78 32.85 -97.16
N LYS A 297 -63.61 32.15 -98.29
CA LYS A 297 -62.87 30.88 -98.36
C LYS A 297 -61.43 31.07 -97.90
N GLN A 298 -60.73 32.09 -98.42
CA GLN A 298 -59.36 32.39 -98.05
C GLN A 298 -59.24 32.79 -96.57
N LEU A 299 -60.20 33.56 -96.04
CA LEU A 299 -60.26 33.91 -94.62
C LEU A 299 -60.46 32.68 -93.74
N SER A 300 -61.37 31.78 -94.12
CA SER A 300 -61.64 30.54 -93.38
C SER A 300 -60.41 29.61 -93.34
N GLN A 301 -59.69 29.51 -94.46
CA GLN A 301 -58.44 28.75 -94.54
C GLN A 301 -57.35 29.37 -93.64
N ARG A 302 -57.20 30.70 -93.64
CA ARG A 302 -56.27 31.40 -92.74
C ARG A 302 -56.64 31.23 -91.27
N THR A 303 -57.92 31.24 -90.93
CA THR A 303 -58.41 30.97 -89.56
C THR A 303 -58.08 29.55 -89.13
N LYS A 304 -58.25 28.57 -90.02
CA LYS A 304 -57.87 27.17 -89.77
C LYS A 304 -56.38 27.02 -89.53
N GLU A 305 -55.55 27.59 -90.40
CA GLU A 305 -54.08 27.56 -90.25
C GLU A 305 -53.61 28.23 -88.95
N ALA A 306 -54.24 29.35 -88.57
CA ALA A 306 -53.99 30.00 -87.29
C ALA A 306 -54.39 29.11 -86.11
N ALA A 307 -55.57 28.50 -86.14
CA ALA A 307 -56.03 27.57 -85.10
C ALA A 307 -55.09 26.36 -84.96
N GLU A 308 -54.62 25.77 -86.06
CA GLU A 308 -53.64 24.66 -86.06
C GLU A 308 -52.25 25.08 -85.56
N SER A 309 -51.87 26.36 -85.74
CA SER A 309 -50.65 26.90 -85.14
C SER A 309 -50.79 27.05 -83.62
N VAL A 310 -51.93 27.56 -83.13
CA VAL A 310 -52.18 27.70 -81.69
C VAL A 310 -52.30 26.33 -81.03
N ASP A 311 -52.96 25.35 -81.67
CA ASP A 311 -53.07 23.97 -81.20
C ASP A 311 -51.70 23.30 -80.99
N ARG A 312 -50.74 23.52 -81.90
CA ARG A 312 -49.35 23.06 -81.73
C ARG A 312 -48.65 23.71 -80.53
N ILE A 313 -48.84 25.01 -80.33
CA ILE A 313 -48.28 25.73 -79.17
C ILE A 313 -48.89 25.20 -77.88
N LEU A 314 -50.21 24.96 -77.86
CA LEU A 314 -50.96 24.46 -76.72
C LEU A 314 -50.55 23.02 -76.37
N SER A 315 -50.37 22.15 -77.37
CA SER A 315 -49.83 20.81 -77.17
C SER A 315 -48.45 20.84 -76.48
N GLY A 316 -47.56 21.72 -76.94
CA GLY A 316 -46.26 21.91 -76.29
C GLY A 316 -46.37 22.54 -74.89
N PHE A 317 -47.39 23.36 -74.63
CA PHE A 317 -47.68 23.92 -73.32
C PHE A 317 -48.18 22.83 -72.36
N SER A 318 -49.15 22.01 -72.74
CA SER A 318 -49.65 20.87 -71.95
C SER A 318 -48.52 19.89 -71.60
N GLN A 319 -47.60 19.61 -72.54
CA GLN A 319 -46.43 18.78 -72.24
C GLN A 319 -45.55 19.38 -71.14
N ARG A 320 -45.29 20.70 -71.17
CA ARG A 320 -44.53 21.39 -70.13
C ARG A 320 -45.28 21.41 -68.79
N VAL A 321 -46.60 21.60 -68.80
CA VAL A 321 -47.43 21.52 -67.58
C VAL A 321 -47.34 20.13 -66.95
N ALA A 322 -47.41 19.06 -67.75
CA ALA A 322 -47.26 17.69 -67.27
C ALA A 322 -45.86 17.43 -66.68
N GLU A 323 -44.81 18.00 -67.29
CA GLU A 323 -43.44 17.91 -66.75
C GLU A 323 -43.31 18.62 -65.40
N VAL A 324 -43.83 19.84 -65.26
CA VAL A 324 -43.83 20.57 -63.99
C VAL A 324 -44.66 19.85 -62.92
N SER A 325 -45.78 19.23 -63.30
CA SER A 325 -46.59 18.40 -62.39
C SER A 325 -45.77 17.25 -61.81
N LYS A 326 -45.08 16.50 -62.67
CA LYS A 326 -44.19 15.40 -62.25
C LYS A 326 -43.07 15.87 -61.32
N VAL A 327 -42.46 17.02 -61.62
CA VAL A 327 -41.41 17.61 -60.76
C VAL A 327 -41.99 18.03 -59.41
N SER A 328 -43.20 18.57 -59.38
CA SER A 328 -43.87 19.00 -58.14
C SER A 328 -44.21 17.81 -57.25
N GLU A 329 -44.71 16.71 -57.83
CA GLU A 329 -45.00 15.48 -57.08
C GLU A 329 -43.73 14.84 -56.52
N HIS A 330 -42.65 14.80 -57.31
CA HIS A 330 -41.35 14.36 -56.81
C HIS A 330 -40.81 15.29 -55.70
N SER A 331 -40.96 16.60 -55.84
CA SER A 331 -40.55 17.57 -54.82
C SER A 331 -41.31 17.38 -53.51
N LYS A 332 -42.60 17.02 -53.59
CA LYS A 332 -43.42 16.68 -52.42
C LYS A 332 -42.90 15.44 -51.70
N GLU A 333 -42.55 14.39 -52.44
CA GLU A 333 -41.97 13.17 -51.87
C GLU A 333 -40.63 13.45 -51.17
N VAL A 334 -39.73 14.19 -51.83
CA VAL A 334 -38.43 14.60 -51.26
C VAL A 334 -38.63 15.44 -49.99
N THR A 335 -39.57 16.38 -50.00
CA THR A 335 -39.83 17.24 -48.84
C THR A 335 -40.35 16.42 -47.66
N SER A 336 -41.26 15.46 -47.91
CA SER A 336 -41.75 14.54 -46.86
C SER A 336 -40.63 13.69 -46.25
N GLN A 337 -39.68 13.21 -47.06
CA GLN A 337 -38.51 12.48 -46.55
C GLN A 337 -37.60 13.39 -45.71
N MET A 338 -37.46 14.66 -46.08
CA MET A 338 -36.67 15.62 -45.32
C MET A 338 -37.32 15.95 -43.96
N GLU A 339 -38.65 16.00 -43.88
CA GLU A 339 -39.37 16.15 -42.61
C GLU A 339 -39.10 14.98 -41.65
N GLU A 340 -39.11 13.74 -42.16
CA GLU A 340 -38.79 12.55 -41.38
C GLU A 340 -37.34 12.58 -40.87
N LEU A 341 -36.38 12.93 -41.73
CA LEU A 341 -34.97 13.05 -41.35
C LEU A 341 -34.74 14.13 -40.27
N VAL A 342 -35.41 15.28 -40.37
CA VAL A 342 -35.32 16.32 -39.34
C VAL A 342 -35.85 15.85 -38.00
N SER A 343 -36.99 15.16 -37.99
CA SER A 343 -37.54 14.56 -36.77
C SER A 343 -36.56 13.55 -36.16
N GLU A 344 -35.91 12.73 -36.99
CA GLU A 344 -34.90 11.79 -36.53
C GLU A 344 -33.67 12.51 -35.93
N PHE A 345 -33.18 13.59 -36.57
CA PHE A 345 -32.09 14.39 -36.05
C PHE A 345 -32.43 15.02 -34.70
N GLU A 346 -33.64 15.54 -34.53
CA GLU A 346 -34.11 16.13 -33.28
C GLU A 346 -34.03 15.10 -32.13
N VAL A 347 -34.57 13.90 -32.36
CA VAL A 347 -34.50 12.80 -31.38
C VAL A 347 -33.04 12.43 -31.05
N ARG A 348 -32.18 12.31 -32.07
CA ARG A 348 -30.78 11.92 -31.90
C ARG A 348 -29.97 12.96 -31.12
N PHE A 349 -30.12 14.24 -31.42
CA PHE A 349 -29.41 15.30 -30.70
C PHE A 349 -29.93 15.47 -29.27
N ASN A 350 -31.23 15.30 -29.04
CA ASN A 350 -31.78 15.33 -27.68
C ASN A 350 -31.26 14.17 -26.83
N GLN A 351 -31.17 12.96 -27.41
CA GLN A 351 -30.54 11.81 -26.76
C GLN A 351 -29.05 12.05 -26.49
N LEU A 352 -28.32 12.65 -27.43
CA LEU A 352 -26.90 12.98 -27.26
C LEU A 352 -26.69 14.00 -26.12
N ALA A 353 -27.52 15.04 -26.05
CA ALA A 353 -27.47 16.04 -24.98
C ALA A 353 -27.71 15.39 -23.61
N THR A 354 -28.78 14.60 -23.50
CA THR A 354 -29.16 13.91 -22.25
C THR A 354 -28.07 12.91 -21.81
N THR A 355 -27.55 12.12 -22.74
CA THR A 355 -26.50 11.13 -22.45
C THR A 355 -25.21 11.82 -22.02
N SER A 356 -24.85 12.94 -22.64
CA SER A 356 -23.65 13.70 -22.31
C SER A 356 -23.76 14.39 -20.94
N GLU A 357 -24.93 14.91 -20.57
CA GLU A 357 -25.20 15.43 -19.21
C GLU A 357 -25.10 14.32 -18.15
N HIS A 358 -25.65 13.14 -18.45
CA HIS A 358 -25.54 11.99 -17.58
C HIS A 358 -24.07 11.54 -17.42
N SER A 359 -23.29 11.50 -18.50
CA SER A 359 -21.85 11.21 -18.45
C SER A 359 -21.10 12.23 -17.60
N ALA A 360 -21.37 13.54 -17.74
CA ALA A 360 -20.77 14.57 -16.91
C ALA A 360 -21.08 14.35 -15.41
N THR A 361 -22.32 13.99 -15.09
CA THR A 361 -22.75 13.68 -13.71
C THR A 361 -22.04 12.44 -13.16
N GLN A 362 -21.94 11.36 -13.95
CA GLN A 362 -21.21 10.15 -13.57
C GLN A 362 -19.74 10.42 -13.28
N ILE A 363 -19.11 11.27 -14.09
CA ILE A 363 -17.71 11.66 -13.93
C ILE A 363 -17.52 12.50 -12.66
N GLU A 364 -18.45 13.38 -12.31
CA GLU A 364 -18.43 14.07 -11.02
C GLU A 364 -18.51 13.09 -9.83
N GLY A 365 -19.28 12.01 -9.98
CA GLY A 365 -19.32 10.90 -9.02
C GLY A 365 -17.98 10.18 -8.89
N ILE A 366 -17.34 9.84 -10.02
CA ILE A 366 -16.00 9.23 -10.05
C ILE A 366 -14.96 10.14 -9.38
N ALA A 367 -14.95 11.43 -9.71
CA ALA A 367 -14.05 12.39 -9.09
C ALA A 367 -14.24 12.48 -7.57
N THR A 368 -15.49 12.38 -7.09
CA THR A 368 -15.80 12.32 -5.66
C THR A 368 -15.16 11.09 -4.99
N VAL A 369 -15.33 9.91 -5.59
CA VAL A 369 -14.76 8.65 -5.05
C VAL A 369 -13.23 8.70 -5.05
N ILE A 370 -12.60 9.21 -6.11
CA ILE A 370 -11.14 9.35 -6.20
C ILE A 370 -10.65 10.30 -5.12
N TYR A 371 -11.30 11.46 -4.96
CA TYR A 371 -10.93 12.44 -3.96
C TYR A 371 -10.98 11.87 -2.54
N HIS A 372 -12.07 11.21 -2.18
CA HIS A 372 -12.21 10.55 -0.88
C HIS A 372 -11.19 9.42 -0.70
N SER A 373 -10.90 8.64 -1.75
CA SER A 373 -9.85 7.61 -1.71
C SER A 373 -8.45 8.19 -1.47
N LEU A 374 -8.14 9.35 -2.05
CA LEU A 374 -6.89 10.08 -1.80
C LEU A 374 -6.77 10.51 -0.33
N VAL A 375 -7.86 11.00 0.27
CA VAL A 375 -7.88 11.37 1.70
C VAL A 375 -7.64 10.16 2.60
N LYS A 376 -8.26 9.01 2.29
CA LYS A 376 -8.03 7.76 3.03
C LYS A 376 -6.58 7.31 2.93
N LEU A 377 -6.00 7.33 1.72
CA LEU A 377 -4.58 7.00 1.53
C LEU A 377 -3.66 7.95 2.29
N ASP A 378 -3.96 9.25 2.30
CA ASP A 378 -3.20 10.23 3.08
C ASP A 378 -3.19 9.89 4.58
N HIS A 379 -4.32 9.45 5.14
CA HIS A 379 -4.39 9.00 6.54
C HIS A 379 -3.57 7.73 6.78
N VAL A 380 -3.63 6.75 5.88
CA VAL A 380 -2.82 5.54 6.00
C VAL A 380 -1.33 5.88 5.94
N ILE A 381 -0.91 6.74 4.99
CA ILE A 381 0.48 7.21 4.87
C ILE A 381 0.90 7.97 6.14
N TYR A 382 0.04 8.85 6.66
CA TYR A 382 0.29 9.61 7.88
C TYR A 382 0.56 8.68 9.07
N LYS A 383 -0.33 7.71 9.33
CA LYS A 383 -0.15 6.72 10.40
C LYS A 383 1.11 5.88 10.20
N GLN A 384 1.42 5.52 8.97
CA GLN A 384 2.60 4.71 8.68
C GLN A 384 3.90 5.48 8.92
N ASN A 385 3.93 6.77 8.58
CA ASN A 385 5.02 7.67 8.99
C ASN A 385 5.11 7.79 10.51
N ALA A 386 3.99 7.78 11.24
CA ALA A 386 3.99 7.83 12.70
C ALA A 386 4.65 6.59 13.32
N TYR A 387 4.32 5.39 12.83
CA TYR A 387 4.99 4.15 13.26
C TYR A 387 6.49 4.15 12.98
N VAL A 388 6.91 4.65 11.80
CA VAL A 388 8.34 4.80 11.49
C VAL A 388 9.00 5.79 12.45
N ALA A 389 8.38 6.96 12.65
CA ALA A 389 8.89 7.99 13.54
C ALA A 389 9.01 7.51 14.99
N LEU A 390 8.11 6.63 15.45
CA LEU A 390 8.17 6.04 16.78
C LEU A 390 9.25 4.97 16.92
N GLY A 391 9.61 4.30 15.82
CA GLY A 391 10.64 3.26 15.80
C GLY A 391 12.07 3.78 15.60
N GLU A 392 12.23 5.03 15.15
CA GLU A 392 13.53 5.64 14.89
C GLU A 392 13.97 6.57 16.04
N GLN A 393 15.28 6.56 16.34
CA GLN A 393 15.83 7.41 17.41
C GLN A 393 16.02 8.88 16.98
N ASN A 394 16.00 9.16 15.67
CA ASN A 394 16.25 10.49 15.13
C ASN A 394 14.97 11.08 14.54
N LYS A 395 14.80 12.40 14.69
CA LYS A 395 13.71 13.18 14.09
C LYS A 395 13.96 13.36 12.58
N GLY A 396 13.65 12.31 11.81
CA GLY A 396 13.84 12.22 10.36
C GLY A 396 12.73 12.86 9.52
N GLN A 397 12.63 12.44 8.25
CA GLN A 397 11.62 12.94 7.31
C GLN A 397 10.20 12.56 7.76
N GLU A 398 10.00 11.33 8.20
CA GLU A 398 8.72 10.77 8.63
C GLU A 398 8.21 11.47 9.89
N TYR A 399 9.11 11.78 10.84
CA TYR A 399 8.79 12.60 12.01
C TYR A 399 8.24 13.96 11.60
N ASN A 400 8.93 14.69 10.71
CA ASN A 400 8.49 16.00 10.25
C ASN A 400 7.15 15.93 9.49
N ALA A 401 6.91 14.84 8.74
CA ALA A 401 5.66 14.64 8.01
C ALA A 401 4.45 14.48 8.94
N VAL A 402 4.63 13.93 10.15
CA VAL A 402 3.53 13.70 11.10
C VAL A 402 3.28 14.86 12.07
N MET A 403 4.23 15.79 12.20
CA MET A 403 4.08 17.00 13.03
C MET A 403 3.08 18.03 12.47
N ILE A 404 2.49 17.75 11.30
CA ILE A 404 1.43 18.58 10.72
C ILE A 404 0.16 18.44 11.58
N ASN A 405 -0.51 19.57 11.84
CA ASN A 405 -1.80 19.59 12.54
C ASN A 405 -2.94 19.13 11.63
N HIS A 406 -4.02 18.63 12.24
CA HIS A 406 -5.22 18.17 11.50
C HIS A 406 -5.77 19.26 10.57
N THR A 407 -5.66 20.54 10.91
CA THR A 407 -6.12 21.66 10.06
C THR A 407 -5.23 21.92 8.83
N GLN A 408 -3.96 21.50 8.85
CA GLN A 408 -2.98 21.79 7.81
C GLN A 408 -2.75 20.61 6.84
N CYS A 409 -3.32 19.45 7.12
CA CYS A 409 -3.28 18.30 6.22
C CYS A 409 -4.24 18.50 5.02
N ARG A 410 -4.20 17.63 4.01
CA ARG A 410 -5.09 17.73 2.84
C ARG A 410 -6.58 17.74 3.26
N LEU A 411 -6.97 16.83 4.15
CA LEU A 411 -8.34 16.77 4.66
C LEU A 411 -8.71 18.02 5.45
N GLY A 412 -7.81 18.52 6.30
CA GLY A 412 -8.00 19.76 7.05
C GLY A 412 -8.22 20.95 6.13
N LYS A 413 -7.33 21.17 5.16
CA LYS A 413 -7.49 22.25 4.17
C LYS A 413 -8.81 22.14 3.43
N TRP A 414 -9.23 20.93 3.07
CA TRP A 414 -10.53 20.71 2.46
C TRP A 414 -11.69 21.07 3.40
N TYR A 415 -11.62 20.62 4.65
CA TYR A 415 -12.64 20.86 5.67
C TYR A 415 -12.76 22.34 6.07
N TYR A 416 -11.64 23.06 6.12
CA TYR A 416 -11.58 24.42 6.64
C TYR A 416 -11.58 25.51 5.56
N GLU A 417 -10.89 25.27 4.44
CA GLU A 417 -10.53 26.29 3.44
C GLU A 417 -11.23 26.12 2.07
N SER A 418 -11.78 24.94 1.75
CA SER A 418 -12.29 24.66 0.39
C SER A 418 -13.78 24.93 0.17
N GLU A 419 -14.19 25.04 -1.10
CA GLU A 419 -15.59 25.02 -1.56
C GLU A 419 -16.34 23.71 -1.22
N GLY A 420 -15.65 22.66 -0.74
CA GLY A 420 -16.29 21.43 -0.26
C GLY A 420 -17.31 21.66 0.85
N LYS A 421 -17.17 22.79 1.56
CA LYS A 421 -18.16 23.34 2.49
C LYS A 421 -19.53 23.45 1.85
N ASP A 422 -19.64 23.97 0.63
CA ASP A 422 -20.93 24.39 0.08
C ASP A 422 -21.87 23.24 -0.27
N LYS A 423 -21.33 22.04 -0.52
CA LYS A 423 -22.13 20.87 -0.95
C LYS A 423 -22.44 19.85 0.16
N LEU A 424 -21.57 19.74 1.17
CA LEU A 424 -21.67 18.68 2.20
C LEU A 424 -21.72 19.19 3.65
N VAL A 425 -21.61 20.50 3.91
CA VAL A 425 -21.60 21.06 5.29
C VAL A 425 -22.85 20.72 6.11
N HIS A 426 -23.98 20.52 5.44
CA HIS A 426 -25.24 20.17 6.09
C HIS A 426 -25.38 18.67 6.38
N SER A 427 -24.47 17.83 5.87
CA SER A 427 -24.51 16.39 6.15
C SER A 427 -24.02 16.10 7.57
N GLN A 428 -24.65 15.13 8.22
CA GLN A 428 -24.21 14.63 9.52
C GLN A 428 -22.77 14.11 9.46
N ALA A 429 -22.42 13.42 8.37
CA ALA A 429 -21.08 12.85 8.18
C ALA A 429 -19.98 13.92 8.17
N TYR A 430 -20.22 15.08 7.54
CA TYR A 430 -19.29 16.19 7.56
C TYR A 430 -19.06 16.73 8.98
N GLN A 431 -20.14 16.92 9.75
CA GLN A 431 -20.02 17.44 11.12
C GLN A 431 -19.36 16.44 12.06
N ALA A 432 -19.63 15.14 11.88
CA ALA A 432 -19.10 14.06 12.71
C ALA A 432 -17.63 13.72 12.41
N LEU A 433 -17.07 14.19 11.28
CA LEU A 433 -15.69 13.91 10.86
C LEU A 433 -14.64 14.63 11.71
N GLU A 434 -14.94 15.83 12.21
CA GLU A 434 -13.93 16.73 12.77
C GLU A 434 -13.30 16.19 14.05
N ASP A 435 -14.13 15.72 14.98
CA ASP A 435 -13.66 15.15 16.25
C ASP A 435 -12.68 13.98 16.03
N PRO A 436 -13.05 12.89 15.31
CA PRO A 436 -12.12 11.78 15.08
C PRO A 436 -10.88 12.21 14.28
N HIS A 437 -11.02 13.12 13.31
CA HIS A 437 -9.86 13.64 12.57
C HIS A 437 -8.86 14.36 13.48
N SER A 438 -9.33 15.23 14.38
CA SER A 438 -8.48 15.89 15.36
C SER A 438 -7.82 14.89 16.34
N ARG A 439 -8.57 13.85 16.76
CA ARG A 439 -8.07 12.79 17.66
C ARG A 439 -6.94 11.98 17.03
N VAL A 440 -6.98 11.69 15.72
CA VAL A 440 -5.88 11.01 15.01
C VAL A 440 -4.56 11.77 15.22
N HIS A 441 -4.54 13.06 14.86
CA HIS A 441 -3.33 13.89 14.95
C HIS A 441 -2.87 14.08 16.39
N ASN A 442 -3.79 14.44 17.30
CA ASN A 442 -3.48 14.68 18.71
C ASN A 442 -2.90 13.43 19.38
N SER A 443 -3.41 12.25 19.03
CA SER A 443 -2.93 10.97 19.58
C SER A 443 -1.53 10.62 19.09
N VAL A 444 -1.23 10.84 17.79
CA VAL A 444 0.12 10.66 17.24
C VAL A 444 1.11 11.64 17.88
N HIS A 445 0.75 12.92 17.98
CA HIS A 445 1.59 13.92 18.64
C HIS A 445 1.87 13.55 20.09
N LYS A 446 0.85 13.07 20.81
CA LYS A 446 1.02 12.60 22.19
C LYS A 446 2.00 11.43 22.29
N ALA A 447 1.91 10.45 21.39
CA ALA A 447 2.84 9.33 21.35
C ALA A 447 4.29 9.79 21.13
N LEU A 448 4.50 10.76 20.24
CA LEU A 448 5.82 11.34 19.94
C LEU A 448 6.38 12.17 21.09
N GLU A 449 5.55 12.94 21.79
CA GLU A 449 5.97 13.68 22.99
C GLU A 449 6.46 12.75 24.11
N LEU A 450 5.82 11.59 24.27
CA LEU A 450 6.19 10.60 25.28
C LEU A 450 7.56 9.95 24.99
N LEU A 451 8.04 9.97 23.74
CA LEU A 451 9.38 9.49 23.41
C LEU A 451 10.51 10.36 23.96
N ASP A 452 10.25 11.64 24.22
CA ASP A 452 11.23 12.55 24.83
C ASP A 452 11.42 12.25 26.34
N LEU A 453 10.61 11.35 26.92
CA LEU A 453 10.72 10.87 28.31
C LEU A 453 11.55 9.57 28.44
N ASN A 454 11.85 9.16 29.68
CA ASN A 454 12.64 7.94 29.98
C ASN A 454 11.87 6.61 29.82
N TRP A 455 11.23 6.39 28.67
CA TRP A 455 10.43 5.19 28.38
C TRP A 455 11.23 3.87 28.45
N HIS A 456 12.56 3.93 28.29
CA HIS A 456 13.44 2.78 28.50
C HIS A 456 13.38 2.21 29.93
N LYS A 457 13.10 3.05 30.93
CA LYS A 457 13.09 2.65 32.35
C LYS A 457 11.68 2.52 32.92
N HIS A 458 10.70 3.23 32.37
CA HIS A 458 9.34 3.28 32.91
C HIS A 458 8.37 2.52 32.00
N GLU A 459 7.77 1.46 32.54
CA GLU A 459 6.77 0.65 31.83
C GLU A 459 5.50 1.45 31.51
N SER A 460 5.03 2.26 32.46
CA SER A 460 3.85 3.12 32.27
C SER A 460 3.96 4.01 31.04
N ILE A 461 5.14 4.58 30.75
CA ILE A 461 5.34 5.44 29.58
C ILE A 461 5.25 4.62 28.28
N ARG A 462 5.74 3.38 28.28
CA ARG A 462 5.60 2.49 27.11
C ARG A 462 4.14 2.15 26.86
N ASP A 463 3.38 1.89 27.91
CA ASP A 463 1.95 1.61 27.81
C ASP A 463 1.16 2.85 27.35
N ASP A 464 1.55 4.04 27.81
CA ASP A 464 0.95 5.31 27.37
C ASP A 464 1.21 5.59 25.89
N ILE A 465 2.41 5.30 25.37
CA ILE A 465 2.74 5.41 23.93
C ILE A 465 1.85 4.47 23.10
N VAL A 466 1.71 3.21 23.53
CA VAL A 466 0.86 2.23 22.84
C VAL A 466 -0.61 2.64 22.90
N THR A 467 -1.07 3.17 24.04
CA THR A 467 -2.44 3.65 24.21
C THR A 467 -2.73 4.85 23.30
N ALA A 468 -1.79 5.79 23.19
CA ALA A 468 -1.91 6.92 22.28
C ALA A 468 -2.00 6.44 20.82
N MET A 469 -1.13 5.51 20.39
CA MET A 469 -1.22 4.97 19.02
C MET A 469 -2.52 4.19 18.77
N ARG A 470 -3.02 3.44 19.76
CA ARG A 470 -4.34 2.79 19.66
C ARG A 470 -5.46 3.81 19.48
N GLY A 471 -5.45 4.89 20.24
CA GLY A 471 -6.41 5.98 20.07
C GLY A 471 -6.36 6.63 18.68
N SER A 472 -5.16 6.72 18.07
CA SER A 472 -5.03 7.17 16.68
C SER A 472 -5.60 6.17 15.68
N GLU A 473 -5.48 4.86 15.91
CA GLU A 473 -6.03 3.83 15.02
C GLU A 473 -7.55 3.81 15.07
N GLU A 474 -8.13 3.80 16.27
CA GLU A 474 -9.59 3.81 16.50
C GLU A 474 -10.21 5.07 15.88
N ALA A 475 -9.65 6.25 16.16
CA ALA A 475 -10.13 7.49 15.57
C ALA A 475 -9.96 7.51 14.03
N SER A 476 -8.92 6.86 13.50
CA SER A 476 -8.75 6.75 12.06
C SER A 476 -9.81 5.87 11.42
N GLU A 477 -10.27 4.80 12.06
CA GLU A 477 -11.38 3.98 11.55
C GLU A 477 -12.68 4.79 11.50
N GLU A 478 -12.94 5.63 12.50
CA GLU A 478 -14.07 6.57 12.50
C GLU A 478 -13.97 7.57 11.35
N VAL A 479 -12.78 8.13 11.08
CA VAL A 479 -12.54 8.99 9.91
C VAL A 479 -12.87 8.26 8.61
N MET A 480 -12.40 7.02 8.44
CA MET A 480 -12.69 6.23 7.22
C MET A 480 -14.19 6.03 7.05
N HIS A 481 -14.90 5.70 8.12
CA HIS A 481 -16.35 5.51 8.13
C HIS A 481 -17.08 6.79 7.69
N TRP A 482 -16.72 7.95 8.25
CA TRP A 482 -17.37 9.22 7.89
C TRP A 482 -17.05 9.65 6.46
N ILE A 483 -15.85 9.36 5.95
CA ILE A 483 -15.52 9.57 4.53
C ILE A 483 -16.39 8.68 3.62
N ASP A 484 -16.63 7.42 3.99
CA ASP A 484 -17.54 6.54 3.25
C ASP A 484 -18.97 7.10 3.23
N GLN A 485 -19.48 7.52 4.38
CA GLN A 485 -20.80 8.13 4.48
C GLN A 485 -20.92 9.43 3.67
N MET A 486 -19.89 10.28 3.68
CA MET A 486 -19.86 11.48 2.82
C MET A 486 -19.86 11.12 1.33
N THR A 487 -19.16 10.05 0.95
CA THR A 487 -19.15 9.55 -0.43
C THR A 487 -20.55 9.13 -0.84
N GLU A 488 -21.22 8.33 -0.01
CA GLU A 488 -22.57 7.83 -0.26
C GLU A 488 -23.59 8.97 -0.37
N VAL A 489 -23.58 9.92 0.57
CA VAL A 489 -24.43 11.12 0.51
C VAL A 489 -24.20 11.89 -0.78
N ARG A 490 -22.95 12.06 -1.21
CA ARG A 490 -22.63 12.81 -2.43
C ARG A 490 -23.10 12.07 -3.69
N MET A 491 -22.92 10.76 -3.74
CA MET A 491 -23.39 9.94 -4.87
C MET A 491 -24.92 9.97 -4.97
N GLN A 492 -25.63 9.88 -3.84
CA GLN A 492 -27.08 10.03 -3.80
C GLN A 492 -27.56 11.42 -4.29
N GLN A 493 -26.86 12.50 -3.91
CA GLN A 493 -27.15 13.85 -4.42
C GLN A 493 -26.99 13.96 -5.94
N LEU A 494 -26.10 13.15 -6.52
CA LEU A 494 -25.87 13.07 -7.98
C LEU A 494 -26.83 12.07 -8.68
N GLY A 495 -27.71 11.39 -7.93
CA GLY A 495 -28.58 10.34 -8.48
C GLY A 495 -27.83 9.08 -8.89
N LEU A 496 -26.62 8.86 -8.36
CA LEU A 496 -25.76 7.73 -8.64
C LEU A 496 -25.84 6.71 -7.50
N HIS A 497 -25.70 5.43 -7.84
CA HIS A 497 -25.52 4.37 -6.84
C HIS A 497 -24.02 4.17 -6.59
N THR A 498 -23.63 4.12 -5.32
CA THR A 498 -22.29 3.73 -4.86
C THR A 498 -22.00 2.27 -5.11
#